data_AF-A0A7G8PZI1-F1
#
_entry.id   AF-A0A7G8PZI1-F1
#
_cell.length_a   1.000
_cell.length_b   1.000
_cell.length_c   1.000
_cell.angle_alpha   90.00
_cell.angle_beta   90.00
_cell.angle_gamma   90.00
#
_symmetry.space_group_name_H-M   'P 1'
#
loop_
_entity.id
_entity.type
_entity.pdbx_description
1 polymer ?
#
loop_
_entity_poly.entity_id
_entity_poly.type
_entity_poly.pdbx_seq_one_letter_code
_entity_poly.pdbx_strand_id
1 'polypeptide(L)' 'MVTHAVEYVVVHQHGGDWAVLRDGSPIGRRRALGDALDFATQLAECEATQGWHATRVTMDRRDVAELPGCWQVAA' A
#
# COMPACT_ATOMS: atom_id res chain seq x y z
N MET A 1 -14.66 -22.39 1.38
CA MET A 1 -15.11 -21.11 1.99
C MET A 1 -14.20 -20.04 1.43
N VAL A 2 -14.74 -19.10 0.64
CA VAL A 2 -13.94 -17.97 0.16
C VAL A 2 -13.90 -16.99 1.32
N THR A 3 -12.81 -16.96 2.07
CA THR A 3 -12.56 -15.89 3.01
C THR A 3 -12.36 -14.64 2.17
N HIS A 4 -13.37 -13.75 2.15
CA HIS A 4 -13.19 -12.41 1.61
C HIS A 4 -12.02 -11.77 2.35
N ALA A 5 -10.93 -11.53 1.62
CA ALA A 5 -9.77 -10.87 2.16
C ALA A 5 -9.99 -9.36 2.11
N VAL A 6 -9.65 -8.65 3.18
CA VAL A 6 -9.64 -7.18 3.15
C VAL A 6 -8.40 -6.73 2.39
N GLU A 7 -8.59 -5.91 1.37
CA GLU A 7 -7.51 -5.46 0.50
C GLU A 7 -7.12 -4.02 0.80
N TYR A 8 -5.86 -3.82 1.18
CA TYR A 8 -5.23 -2.52 1.31
C TYR A 8 -4.39 -2.24 0.07
N VAL A 9 -4.61 -1.10 -0.57
CA VAL A 9 -3.86 -0.68 -1.76
C VAL A 9 -3.18 0.65 -1.49
N VAL A 10 -1.85 0.68 -1.62
CA VAL A 10 -1.05 1.91 -1.54
C VAL A 10 -0.83 2.44 -2.95
N VAL A 11 -1.31 3.64 -3.24
CA VAL A 11 -1.32 4.24 -4.59
C VAL A 11 -0.59 5.57 -4.57
N HIS A 12 0.28 5.81 -5.54
CA HIS A 12 0.89 7.12 -5.73
C HIS A 12 -0.12 8.09 -6.37
N GLN A 13 -0.36 9.25 -5.73
CA GLN A 13 -1.24 10.28 -6.26
C GLN A 13 -0.47 11.34 -7.03
N HIS A 14 -1.19 11.97 -7.97
CA HIS A 14 -0.69 13.16 -8.67
C HIS A 14 -0.50 14.29 -7.64
N GLY A 15 0.76 14.68 -7.41
CA GLY A 15 1.14 15.61 -6.35
C GLY A 15 2.25 15.11 -5.41
N GLY A 16 2.70 13.85 -5.56
CA GLY A 16 3.82 13.28 -4.80
C GLY A 16 3.42 12.61 -3.48
N ASP A 17 2.13 12.62 -3.14
CA ASP A 17 1.60 11.97 -1.96
C ASP A 17 1.17 10.52 -2.26
N TRP A 18 1.13 9.70 -1.22
CA TRP A 18 0.67 8.31 -1.25
C TRP A 18 -0.69 8.18 -0.59
N ALA A 19 -1.65 7.55 -1.28
CA ALA A 19 -2.94 7.15 -0.74
C ALA A 19 -2.88 5.74 -0.19
N VAL A 20 -3.66 5.47 0.85
CA VAL A 20 -4.02 4.10 1.24
C VAL A 20 -5.52 3.92 1.04
N LEU A 21 -5.87 2.90 0.26
CA LEU A 21 -7.25 2.47 0.00
C LEU A 21 -7.52 1.17 0.77
N ARG A 22 -8.73 1.01 1.30
CA ARG A 22 -9.26 -0.24 1.85
C ARG A 22 -10.44 -0.68 0.99
N ASP A 23 -10.36 -1.83 0.36
CA ASP A 23 -11.34 -2.35 -0.60
C ASP A 23 -11.74 -1.28 -1.65
N GLY A 24 -10.75 -0.52 -2.11
CA GLY A 24 -10.92 0.58 -3.07
C GLY A 24 -11.36 1.93 -2.48
N SER A 25 -11.73 2.01 -1.20
CA SER A 25 -12.14 3.26 -0.53
C SER A 25 -10.94 3.96 0.14
N PRO A 26 -10.70 5.26 -0.08
CA PRO A 26 -9.57 5.96 0.52
C PRO A 26 -9.75 6.12 2.04
N ILE A 27 -8.74 5.68 2.79
CA ILE A 27 -8.74 5.74 4.26
C ILE A 27 -7.65 6.63 4.83
N GLY A 28 -6.66 7.02 4.03
CA GLY A 28 -5.59 7.91 4.47
C GLY A 28 -4.67 8.38 3.35
N ARG A 29 -3.90 9.44 3.66
CA ARG A 29 -2.82 9.96 2.81
C ARG A 29 -1.54 10.15 3.63
N ARG A 30 -0.39 9.89 3.01
CA ARG A 30 0.95 10.05 3.59
C ARG A 30 1.88 10.64 2.55
N ARG A 31 2.87 11.43 2.99
CA ARG A 31 3.84 12.06 2.08
C ARG A 31 4.94 11.10 1.64
N ALA A 32 5.38 10.21 2.53
CA ALA A 32 6.39 9.21 2.23
C ALA A 32 5.76 7.83 1.97
N LEU A 33 6.39 7.06 1.07
CA LEU A 33 5.98 5.68 0.79
C LEU A 33 6.10 4.79 2.03
N GLY A 34 7.20 4.93 2.80
CA GLY A 34 7.41 4.17 4.03
C GLY A 34 6.25 4.34 5.01
N ASP A 35 5.90 5.60 5.30
CA ASP A 35 4.77 5.93 6.18
C ASP A 35 3.43 5.37 5.68
N ALA A 36 3.22 5.32 4.36
CA ALA A 36 2.00 4.76 3.76
C ALA A 36 1.94 3.23 3.93
N LEU A 37 3.08 2.55 3.74
CA LEU A 37 3.20 1.11 3.93
C LEU A 37 3.05 0.72 5.40
N ASP A 38 3.71 1.43 6.31
CA ASP A 38 3.60 1.19 7.75
C ASP A 38 2.14 1.37 8.21
N PHE A 39 1.48 2.42 7.72
CA PHE A 39 0.07 2.67 8.03
C PHE A 39 -0.85 1.56 7.51
N ALA A 40 -0.69 1.13 6.25
CA ALA A 40 -1.49 0.05 5.67
C ALA A 40 -1.25 -1.29 6.38
N THR A 41 0.00 -1.57 6.75
CA THR A 41 0.40 -2.80 7.43
C THR A 41 -0.16 -2.86 8.84
N GLN A 42 -0.06 -1.79 9.63
CA GLN A 42 -0.65 -1.74 10.98
C GLN A 42 -2.16 -1.99 10.96
N LEU A 43 -2.87 -1.43 9.98
CA LEU A 43 -4.31 -1.67 9.83
C LEU A 43 -4.62 -3.11 9.44
N ALA A 44 -3.86 -3.67 8.50
CA ALA A 44 -4.00 -5.07 8.10
C ALA A 44 -3.70 -6.04 9.26
N GLU A 45 -2.71 -5.74 10.10
CA GLU A 45 -2.39 -6.51 11.31
C GLU A 45 -3.50 -6.40 12.35
N CYS A 46 -4.00 -5.19 12.63
CA CYS A 46 -5.12 -5.00 13.54
C CYS A 46 -6.35 -5.80 13.10
N GLU A 47 -6.70 -5.78 11.82
CA GLU A 47 -7.84 -6.54 11.30
C GLU A 47 -7.62 -8.05 11.35
N ALA A 48 -6.42 -8.52 10.98
CA ALA A 48 -6.07 -9.95 11.07
C ALA A 48 -6.11 -10.46 12.53
N THR A 49 -5.82 -9.57 13.49
CA THR A 49 -5.88 -9.89 14.92
C THR A 49 -7.32 -9.87 15.45
N GLN A 50 -8.19 -9.02 14.89
CA GLN A 50 -9.58 -8.83 15.34
C GLN A 50 -10.59 -9.78 14.67
N GLY A 51 -10.27 -10.39 13.53
CA GLY A 51 -11.22 -11.21 12.78
C GLY A 51 -10.58 -12.31 11.94
N TRP A 52 -11.38 -13.30 11.55
CA TRP A 52 -10.98 -14.44 10.70
C TRP A 52 -10.78 -14.07 9.21
N HIS A 53 -10.50 -12.80 8.92
CA HIS A 53 -10.31 -12.32 7.56
C HIS A 53 -8.82 -12.34 7.23
N ALA A 54 -8.50 -12.93 6.07
CA ALA A 54 -7.19 -12.71 5.48
C ALA A 54 -7.07 -11.23 5.12
N THR A 55 -5.92 -10.63 5.35
CA THR A 55 -5.64 -9.26 4.90
C THR A 55 -4.54 -9.30 3.85
N ARG A 56 -4.64 -8.41 2.85
CA ARG A 56 -3.65 -8.28 1.79
C ARG A 56 -3.28 -6.82 1.64
N VAL A 57 -1.99 -6.52 1.70
CA VAL A 57 -1.46 -5.19 1.37
C VAL A 57 -0.80 -5.28 -0.01
N THR A 58 -1.21 -4.42 -0.92
CA THR A 58 -0.63 -4.29 -2.27
C THR A 58 -0.24 -2.84 -2.52
N MET A 59 0.69 -2.65 -3.44
CA MET A 59 1.12 -1.33 -3.90
C MET A 59 0.81 -1.24 -5.38
N ASP A 60 -0.05 -0.30 -5.78
CA ASP A 60 -0.29 0.00 -7.19
C ASP A 60 0.85 0.85 -7.70
N ARG A 61 1.89 0.18 -8.19
CA ARG A 61 3.07 0.81 -8.79
C ARG A 61 2.81 1.03 -10.27
N ARG A 62 1.85 1.89 -10.60
CA ARG A 62 1.80 2.50 -11.94
C ARG A 62 3.00 3.46 -12.03
N ASP A 63 3.91 3.10 -12.94
CA ASP A 63 5.07 3.88 -13.36
C ASP A 63 6.26 3.97 -12.38
N VAL A 64 7.06 2.90 -12.42
CA VAL A 64 8.52 2.96 -12.21
C VAL A 64 9.24 3.49 -13.45
N ALA A 65 8.59 4.29 -14.27
CA ALA A 65 9.26 4.96 -15.38
C ALA A 65 10.03 6.20 -14.91
N GLU A 66 9.77 6.70 -13.69
CA GLU A 66 10.36 7.95 -13.18
C GLU A 66 11.04 7.79 -11.81
N LEU A 67 11.77 6.70 -11.58
CA LEU A 67 12.86 6.76 -10.60
C LEU A 67 14.06 7.41 -11.29
N PRO A 68 14.57 8.57 -10.83
CA PRO A 68 15.84 9.09 -11.33
C PRO A 68 16.91 8.02 -11.05
N GLY A 69 17.50 7.48 -12.12
CA GLY A 69 18.43 6.37 -12.06
C GLY A 69 19.64 6.70 -11.19
N CYS A 70 19.69 6.15 -9.98
CA CYS A 70 20.89 6.19 -9.15
C CYS A 70 21.32 4.81 -8.64
N TRP A 71 20.74 3.71 -9.13
CA TRP A 71 21.17 2.36 -8.78
C TRP A 71 21.37 1.50 -10.02
N GLN A 72 22.38 1.87 -10.81
CA GLN A 72 23.01 0.96 -11.75
C GLN A 72 24.23 0.38 -11.05
N VAL A 73 24.05 -0.74 -10.34
CA VAL A 73 25.19 -1.54 -9.87
C VAL A 73 25.62 -2.38 -11.07
N ALA A 74 26.80 -2.07 -11.60
CA ALA A 74 27.44 -2.80 -12.69
C ALA A 74 27.61 -4.28 -12.29
N ALA A 75 27.23 -5.18 -13.21
CA ALA A 75 27.61 -6.58 -13.20
C ALA A 75 28.87 -6.77 -14.05
#